data_AF-A0A9W3TDD8-F1
#
_entry.id   AF-A0A9W3TDD8-F1
#
_cell.length_a   1.000
_cell.length_b   1.000
_cell.length_c   1.000
_cell.angle_alpha   90.00
_cell.angle_beta   90.00
_cell.angle_gamma   90.00
#
_symmetry.space_group_name_H-M   'P 1'
#
loop_
_entity.id
_entity.type
_entity.pdbx_description
1 polymer ?
#
loop_
_entity_poly.entity_id
_entity_poly.type
_entity_poly.pdbx_seq_one_letter_code
_entity_poly.pdbx_strand_id
1 'polypeptide(L)'
;MGKGYFNMAVCLVCGHQDRVNHPSKEEYQEVTVCPKCNGAFVDVWKLEKYKQHINQHRECEHKYRLMDSKTTQIQADNRQVSIHILGSFYCEKCLDIQFRGKFEEGEQVNGRI
;
A
#
# COMPACT_ATOMS: atom_id res chain seq x y z
N MET A 1 2.88 25.25 10.12
CA MET A 1 2.54 23.81 10.25
C MET A 1 1.23 23.53 9.55
N GLY A 2 1.22 22.70 8.51
CA GLY A 2 -0.01 22.21 7.90
C GLY A 2 -0.82 21.42 8.94
N LYS A 3 -2.14 21.60 8.96
CA LYS A 3 -3.02 20.84 9.85
C LYS A 3 -3.07 19.40 9.32
N GLY A 4 -2.51 18.46 10.05
CA GLY A 4 -2.64 17.03 9.72
C GLY A 4 -4.11 16.65 9.57
N TYR A 5 -4.42 15.82 8.58
CA TYR A 5 -5.77 15.36 8.29
C TYR A 5 -5.93 13.93 8.81
N PHE A 6 -7.13 13.54 9.24
CA PHE A 6 -7.36 12.16 9.67
C PHE A 6 -8.78 11.71 9.31
N ASN A 7 -8.93 10.40 9.15
CA ASN A 7 -10.22 9.75 8.99
C ASN A 7 -10.28 8.47 9.85
N MET A 8 -11.51 8.02 10.13
CA MET A 8 -11.73 6.68 10.68
C MET A 8 -11.80 5.70 9.51
N ALA A 9 -11.12 4.57 9.63
CA ALA A 9 -11.14 3.50 8.63
C ALA A 9 -11.52 2.17 9.27
N VAL A 10 -12.17 1.30 8.50
CA VAL A 10 -12.51 -0.07 8.89
C VAL A 10 -12.00 -1.05 7.84
N CYS A 11 -11.51 -2.19 8.30
CA CYS A 11 -11.02 -3.26 7.44
C CYS A 11 -12.18 -4.11 6.97
N LEU A 12 -12.30 -4.27 5.66
CA LEU A 12 -13.36 -5.08 5.06
C LEU A 12 -13.10 -6.58 5.15
N VAL A 13 -11.87 -6.99 5.51
CA VAL A 13 -11.48 -8.40 5.69
C VAL A 13 -11.66 -8.84 7.13
N CYS A 14 -11.06 -8.11 8.09
CA CYS A 14 -11.05 -8.52 9.50
C CYS A 14 -11.93 -7.68 10.44
N GLY A 15 -12.62 -6.65 9.93
CA GLY A 15 -13.51 -5.79 10.71
C GLY A 15 -12.80 -4.83 11.68
N HIS A 16 -11.46 -4.84 11.74
CA HIS A 16 -10.70 -3.90 12.57
C HIS A 16 -10.99 -2.46 12.16
N GLN A 17 -11.25 -1.58 13.12
CA GLN A 17 -11.45 -0.14 12.90
C GLN A 17 -10.40 0.67 13.67
N ASP A 18 -9.84 1.69 13.04
CA ASP A 18 -8.83 2.58 13.66
C ASP A 18 -8.78 3.95 12.95
N ARG A 19 -8.04 4.91 13.53
CA ARG A 19 -7.80 6.23 12.96
C ARG A 19 -6.58 6.20 12.04
N VAL A 20 -6.76 6.66 10.80
CA VAL A 20 -5.67 6.86 9.84
C VAL A 20 -5.31 8.35 9.80
N ASN A 21 -4.03 8.65 10.01
CA ASN A 21 -3.50 10.01 9.94
C ASN A 21 -2.80 10.23 8.60
N HIS A 22 -3.05 11.39 8.00
CA HIS A 22 -2.48 11.84 6.75
C HIS A 22 -1.73 13.15 6.99
N PRO A 23 -0.57 13.37 6.33
CA PRO A 23 0.18 14.62 6.51
C PRO A 23 -0.60 15.85 6.02
N SER A 24 -1.41 15.71 4.97
CA SER A 24 -2.34 16.72 4.49
C SER A 24 -3.64 16.11 3.94
N LYS A 25 -4.60 16.97 3.57
CA LYS A 25 -5.83 16.54 2.90
C LYS A 25 -5.59 16.08 1.46
N GLU A 26 -4.53 16.56 0.81
CA GLU A 26 -4.19 16.17 -0.57
C GLU A 26 -3.61 14.76 -0.64
N GLU A 27 -2.95 14.33 0.45
CA GLU A 27 -2.42 12.98 0.60
C GLU A 27 -3.45 11.97 1.13
N TYR A 28 -4.70 12.40 1.35
CA TYR A 28 -5.78 11.52 1.76
C TYR A 28 -6.03 10.41 0.73
N GLN A 29 -6.04 9.17 1.22
CA GLN A 29 -6.45 7.99 0.45
C GLN A 29 -7.70 7.38 1.07
N GLU A 30 -8.74 7.18 0.25
CA GLU A 30 -10.01 6.56 0.68
C GLU A 30 -9.83 5.12 1.16
N VAL A 31 -8.84 4.43 0.60
CA VAL A 31 -8.48 3.05 0.91
C VAL A 31 -6.99 3.04 1.25
N THR A 32 -6.63 2.35 2.31
CA THR A 32 -5.25 2.11 2.75
C THR A 32 -5.07 0.64 3.11
N VAL A 33 -3.89 0.26 3.58
CA VAL A 33 -3.59 -1.11 4.01
C VAL A 33 -3.98 -1.30 5.47
N CYS A 34 -4.71 -2.37 5.79
CA CYS A 34 -5.04 -2.70 7.17
C CYS A 34 -3.78 -3.14 7.93
N PRO A 35 -3.45 -2.52 9.07
CA PRO A 35 -2.24 -2.86 9.82
C PRO A 35 -2.29 -4.26 10.46
N LYS A 36 -3.46 -4.90 10.54
CA LYS A 36 -3.63 -6.22 11.17
C LYS A 36 -3.56 -7.39 10.19
N CYS A 37 -4.09 -7.22 8.99
CA CYS A 37 -4.26 -8.33 8.04
C CYS A 37 -3.88 -7.98 6.61
N ASN A 38 -3.37 -6.77 6.36
CA ASN A 38 -3.03 -6.24 5.04
C ASN A 38 -4.20 -6.15 4.04
N GLY A 39 -5.43 -6.41 4.46
CA GLY A 39 -6.63 -6.21 3.64
C GLY A 39 -6.99 -4.74 3.45
N ALA A 40 -7.98 -4.47 2.60
CA ALA A 40 -8.47 -3.11 2.35
C ALA A 40 -8.99 -2.45 3.63
N PHE A 41 -8.40 -1.30 3.95
CA PHE A 41 -8.74 -0.46 5.10
C PHE A 41 -9.38 0.83 4.61
N VAL A 42 -10.70 0.87 4.70
CA VAL A 42 -11.54 1.82 3.95
C VAL A 42 -12.10 2.87 4.89
N ASP A 43 -12.08 4.13 4.47
CA ASP A 43 -12.73 5.21 5.19
C ASP A 43 -14.22 4.91 5.44
N VAL A 44 -14.63 5.02 6.71
CA VAL A 44 -16.02 4.75 7.13
C VAL A 44 -17.04 5.62 6.38
N TRP A 45 -16.67 6.85 6.00
CA TRP A 45 -17.53 7.77 5.25
C TRP A 45 -17.64 7.43 3.76
N LYS A 46 -16.77 6.53 3.26
CA LYS A 46 -16.76 6.07 1.86
C LYS A 46 -17.23 4.63 1.72
N LEU A 47 -17.59 3.95 2.82
CA LEU A 47 -17.99 2.54 2.82
C LEU A 47 -19.12 2.21 1.84
N GLU A 48 -20.09 3.09 1.68
CA GLU A 48 -21.23 2.84 0.79
C GLU A 48 -20.80 2.62 -0.66
N LYS A 49 -19.73 3.29 -1.12
CA LYS A 49 -19.11 3.06 -2.43
C LYS A 49 -18.62 1.61 -2.57
N TYR A 50 -18.08 1.05 -1.49
CA TYR A 50 -17.40 -0.25 -1.51
C TYR A 50 -18.31 -1.43 -1.11
N LYS A 51 -19.42 -1.20 -0.41
CA LYS A 51 -20.42 -2.24 -0.07
C LYS A 51 -20.96 -3.00 -1.29
N GLN A 52 -21.07 -2.31 -2.43
CA GLN A 52 -21.56 -2.91 -3.69
C GLN A 52 -20.57 -3.92 -4.29
N HIS A 53 -19.27 -3.78 -3.98
CA HIS A 53 -18.21 -4.65 -4.48
C HIS A 53 -18.06 -5.94 -3.66
N ILE A 54 -18.39 -5.90 -2.37
CA ILE A 54 -18.28 -7.05 -1.45
C ILE A 54 -19.23 -8.20 -1.85
N ASN A 55 -20.39 -7.89 -2.44
CA ASN A 55 -21.40 -8.89 -2.81
C ASN A 55 -21.26 -9.44 -4.24
N GLN A 56 -20.31 -8.94 -5.03
CA GLN A 56 -20.14 -9.37 -6.42
C GLN A 56 -18.97 -10.36 -6.52
N HIS A 57 -19.24 -11.63 -6.18
CA HIS A 57 -18.41 -12.77 -6.59
C HIS A 57 -18.51 -12.96 -8.12
N ARG A 58 -17.99 -12.00 -8.88
CA ARG A 58 -17.78 -12.14 -10.33
C ARG A 58 -16.29 -12.24 -10.58
N GLU A 59 -15.93 -12.97 -11.62
CA GLU A 59 -14.58 -13.03 -12.16
C GLU A 59 -14.04 -11.59 -12.29
N CYS A 60 -13.10 -11.23 -11.39
CA CYS A 60 -12.54 -9.90 -11.39
C CYS A 60 -11.38 -9.86 -12.38
N GLU A 61 -11.54 -9.11 -13.46
CA GLU A 61 -10.40 -8.67 -14.27
C GLU A 61 -9.58 -7.67 -13.46
N HIS A 62 -8.58 -8.20 -12.76
CA HIS A 62 -7.75 -7.43 -11.84
C HIS A 62 -6.98 -6.33 -12.56
N LYS A 63 -7.43 -5.09 -12.38
CA LYS A 63 -6.68 -3.89 -12.77
C LYS A 63 -6.01 -3.29 -11.54
N TYR A 64 -4.85 -3.81 -11.18
CA TYR A 64 -4.07 -3.32 -10.04
C TYR A 64 -3.55 -1.90 -10.29
N ARG A 65 -3.72 -1.03 -9.29
CA ARG A 65 -3.10 0.30 -9.21
C ARG A 65 -2.04 0.29 -8.12
N LEU A 66 -0.89 0.89 -8.37
CA LEU A 66 0.13 1.11 -7.34
C LEU A 66 -0.41 2.14 -6.33
N MET A 67 -0.41 1.78 -5.05
CA MET A 67 -0.83 2.65 -3.95
C MET A 67 0.36 3.35 -3.32
N ASP A 68 1.34 2.56 -2.89
CA ASP A 68 2.55 3.01 -2.23
C ASP A 68 3.70 2.06 -2.56
N SER A 69 4.93 2.59 -2.56
CA SER A 69 6.14 1.80 -2.74
C SER A 69 7.17 2.16 -1.68
N LYS A 70 7.64 1.15 -0.95
CA LYS A 70 8.72 1.29 0.03
C LYS A 70 10.02 0.76 -0.56
N THR A 71 11.05 1.60 -0.57
CA THR A 71 12.41 1.21 -0.97
C THR A 71 13.27 1.04 0.28
N THR A 72 13.89 -0.12 0.43
CA THR A 72 14.86 -0.40 1.51
C THR A 72 16.21 -0.71 0.89
N GLN A 73 17.26 -0.01 1.33
CA GLN A 73 18.64 -0.29 0.93
C GLN A 73 19.27 -1.15 2.02
N ILE A 74 19.81 -2.30 1.64
CA ILE A 74 20.57 -3.15 2.54
C ILE A 74 22.04 -3.07 2.13
N GLN A 75 22.88 -2.59 3.04
CA GLN A 75 24.34 -2.60 2.89
C GLN A 75 24.88 -3.88 3.54
N ALA A 76 25.53 -4.72 2.75
CA ALA A 76 26.40 -5.77 3.29
C ALA A 76 27.83 -5.19 3.43
N ASP A 77 28.58 -5.65 4.44
CA ASP A 77 29.86 -5.10 4.91
C ASP A 77 31.01 -5.06 3.87
N ASN A 78 30.75 -5.38 2.60
CA ASN A 78 31.64 -5.17 1.47
C ASN A 78 30.85 -4.80 0.21
N ARG A 79 30.68 -3.49 -0.02
CA ARG A 79 30.35 -2.79 -1.29
C ARG A 79 29.09 -3.18 -2.09
N GLN A 80 28.38 -4.27 -1.77
CA GLN A 80 27.15 -4.65 -2.49
C GLN A 80 25.93 -4.05 -1.80
N VAL A 81 25.24 -3.14 -2.50
CA VAL A 81 23.95 -2.58 -2.09
C VAL A 81 22.85 -3.37 -2.78
N SER A 82 21.99 -4.02 -2.01
CA SER A 82 20.75 -4.61 -2.52
C SER A 82 19.60 -3.65 -2.25
N ILE A 83 18.87 -3.31 -3.31
CA ILE A 83 17.70 -2.44 -3.23
C ILE A 83 16.47 -3.33 -3.28
N HIS A 84 15.69 -3.32 -2.20
CA HIS A 84 14.41 -4.00 -2.12
C HIS A 84 13.30 -2.97 -2.32
N ILE A 85 12.61 -3.07 -3.45
CA ILE A 85 11.44 -2.21 -3.74
C ILE A 85 10.20 -3.06 -3.49
N LEU A 86 9.44 -2.72 -2.44
CA LEU A 86 8.17 -3.35 -2.11
C LEU A 86 7.01 -2.41 -2.50
N GLY A 87 6.25 -2.77 -3.53
CA GLY A 87 5.04 -2.06 -3.92
C GLY A 87 3.79 -2.70 -3.34
N SER A 88 2.83 -1.88 -2.92
CA SER A 88 1.46 -2.27 -2.60
C SER A 88 0.54 -1.96 -3.77
N PHE A 89 -0.25 -2.95 -4.17
CA PHE A 89 -1.06 -2.94 -5.38
C PHE A 89 -2.51 -3.21 -5.02
N TYR A 90 -3.41 -2.30 -5.38
CA TYR A 90 -4.83 -2.38 -5.02
C TYR A 90 -5.70 -2.56 -6.25
N CYS A 91 -6.68 -3.47 -6.16
CA CYS A 91 -7.74 -3.59 -7.13
C CYS A 91 -9.06 -3.08 -6.56
N GLU A 92 -9.57 -1.97 -7.10
CA GLU A 92 -10.82 -1.35 -6.61
C GLU A 92 -12.06 -2.22 -6.83
N LYS A 93 -12.03 -3.12 -7.82
CA LYS A 93 -13.19 -3.96 -8.15
C LYS A 93 -13.45 -5.04 -7.11
N CYS A 94 -12.40 -5.70 -6.61
CA CYS A 94 -12.49 -6.81 -5.66
C CYS A 94 -11.92 -6.47 -4.28
N LEU A 95 -11.40 -5.24 -4.11
CA LEU A 95 -10.79 -4.75 -2.87
C LEU A 95 -9.55 -5.57 -2.44
N ASP A 96 -8.94 -6.29 -3.39
CA ASP A 96 -7.72 -7.07 -3.17
C ASP A 96 -6.50 -6.15 -3.09
N ILE A 97 -5.61 -6.45 -2.13
CA ILE A 97 -4.32 -5.78 -1.97
C ILE A 97 -3.20 -6.82 -2.06
N GLN A 98 -2.28 -6.63 -3.00
CA GLN A 98 -1.09 -7.45 -3.16
C GLN A 98 0.18 -6.68 -2.88
N PHE A 99 1.16 -7.35 -2.30
CA PHE A 99 2.50 -6.82 -2.11
C PHE A 99 3.45 -7.52 -3.08
N ARG A 100 4.18 -6.74 -3.89
CA ARG A 100 5.15 -7.30 -4.84
C ARG A 100 6.51 -6.62 -4.64
N GLY A 101 7.55 -7.45 -4.58
CA GLY A 101 8.93 -7.01 -4.40
C GLY A 101 9.73 -7.12 -5.70
N LYS A 102 10.67 -6.19 -5.91
CA LYS A 102 11.81 -6.37 -6.83
C LYS A 102 13.12 -6.17 -6.08
N PHE A 103 14.12 -6.98 -6.43
CA PHE A 103 15.49 -6.87 -5.94
C PHE A 103 16.32 -6.30 -7.07
N GLU A 104 17.02 -5.20 -6.84
CA GLU A 104 18.01 -4.67 -7.78
C GLU A 104 19.38 -4.70 -7.09
N GLU A 105 20.33 -5.42 -7.70
CA GLU A 105 21.72 -5.45 -7.28
C GLU A 105 22.43 -4.22 -7.87
N GLY A 106 22.98 -3.34 -7.03
CA GLY A 106 23.71 -2.16 -7.48
C GLY A 106 25.03 -2.52 -8.19
N GLU A 107 25.27 -1.89 -9.34
CA GLU A 107 26.41 -2.09 -10.23
C GLU A 107 27.78 -1.88 -9.53
N GLN A 108 28.73 -2.78 -9.79
CA GLN A 108 30.12 -2.65 -9.32
C GLN A 108 30.77 -1.41 -9.95
N VAL A 109 30.97 -0.34 -9.17
CA VAL A 109 31.92 0.72 -9.55
C VAL A 109 33.34 0.16 -9.46
N ASN A 110 33.83 -0.40 -10.56
CA ASN A 110 35.23 -0.75 -10.73
C ASN A 110 36.07 0.54 -10.72
N GLY A 111 36.52 0.94 -9.53
CA GLY A 111 37.57 1.94 -9.37
C GLY A 111 38.85 1.44 -10.02
N ARG A 112 39.26 2.08 -11.13
CA ARG A 112 40.60 1.93 -11.67
C ARG A 112 41.44 3.11 -11.16
N ILE A 113 42.53 2.69 -10.52
CA ILE A 113 43.60 3.41 -9.83
C ILE A 113 44.12 4.60 -10.65
#